data_AF-A0A958SSY3-F1
#
_entry.id   AF-A0A958SSY3-F1
#
_cell.length_a   1.000
_cell.length_b   1.000
_cell.length_c   1.000
_cell.angle_alpha   90.00
_cell.angle_beta   90.00
_cell.angle_gamma   90.00
#
_symmetry.space_group_name_H-M   'P 1'
#
loop_
_entity.id
_entity.type
_entity.pdbx_description
1 polymer ?
#
loop_
_entity_poly.entity_id
_entity_poly.type
_entity_poly.pdbx_seq_one_letter_code
_entity_poly.pdbx_strand_id
1 'polypeptide(L)'
;MRIHIIVILLFCTAQFIQSQEQDGVVSLALPVRNSLTFNQYVNNPTFSFVRQQHKYISLYNTREWVQFEDAPLTYLASYSGRFRENIGVGLGVFQQNYGVLTTFG
;
A
#
# COMPACT_ATOMS: atom_id res chain seq x y z
N MET A 1 -31.79 23.87 -30.48
CA MET A 1 -30.46 24.51 -30.33
C MET A 1 -30.17 24.99 -28.90
N ARG A 2 -31.01 25.84 -28.29
CA ARG A 2 -30.77 26.37 -26.93
C ARG A 2 -30.67 25.31 -25.82
N ILE A 3 -31.51 24.27 -25.87
CA ILE A 3 -31.51 23.17 -24.87
C ILE A 3 -30.23 22.33 -24.94
N HIS A 4 -29.70 22.06 -26.15
CA HIS A 4 -28.47 21.28 -26.29
C HIS A 4 -27.25 22.01 -25.71
N ILE A 5 -27.20 23.33 -25.84
CA ILE A 5 -26.12 24.15 -25.26
C ILE A 5 -26.17 24.07 -23.72
N ILE A 6 -27.36 24.11 -23.13
CA ILE A 6 -27.55 24.01 -21.67
C ILE A 6 -27.12 22.62 -21.15
N VAL A 7 -27.47 21.56 -21.88
CA VAL A 7 -27.09 20.18 -21.49
C VAL A 7 -25.57 19.96 -21.56
N ILE A 8 -24.91 20.49 -22.60
CA ILE A 8 -23.45 20.40 -22.73
C ILE A 8 -22.75 21.17 -21.62
N LEU A 9 -23.24 22.37 -21.31
CA LEU A 9 -22.70 23.20 -20.22
C LEU A 9 -22.82 22.48 -18.87
N LEU A 10 -23.98 21.88 -18.58
CA LEU A 10 -24.21 21.12 -17.35
C LEU A 10 -23.22 19.95 -17.22
N PHE A 11 -22.99 19.23 -18.31
CA PHE A 11 -22.08 18.07 -18.34
C PHE A 11 -20.62 18.48 -18.12
N CYS A 12 -20.16 19.59 -18.70
CA CYS A 12 -18.83 20.13 -18.44
C CYS A 12 -18.66 20.61 -16.99
N THR A 13 -19.68 21.23 -16.39
CA THR A 13 -19.60 21.69 -15.00
C THR A 13 -19.63 20.55 -13.98
N ALA A 14 -20.27 19.42 -14.31
CA ALA A 14 -20.33 18.25 -13.44
C ALA A 14 -18.94 17.62 -13.19
N GLN A 15 -17.99 17.78 -14.11
CA GLN A 15 -16.62 17.29 -13.94
C GLN A 15 -15.86 18.01 -12.81
N PHE A 16 -16.19 19.28 -12.52
CA PHE A 16 -15.55 20.03 -11.43
C PHE A 16 -16.03 19.58 -10.04
N ILE A 17 -17.22 18.99 -9.93
CA ILE A 17 -17.73 18.44 -8.66
C ILE A 17 -16.99 17.14 -8.29
N GLN A 18 -16.34 16.49 -9.26
CA GLN A 18 -15.53 15.30 -9.08
C GLN A 18 -14.03 15.62 -8.97
N SER A 19 -13.62 16.90 -8.86
CA SER A 19 -12.23 17.22 -8.58
C SER A 19 -11.87 16.61 -7.23
N GLN A 20 -10.98 15.63 -7.27
CA GLN A 20 -10.65 14.79 -6.13
C GLN A 20 -10.07 15.67 -5.01
N GLU A 21 -10.77 15.81 -3.90
CA GLU A 21 -10.14 16.10 -2.60
C GLU A 21 -9.34 14.87 -2.14
N GLN A 22 -8.42 14.41 -2.97
CA GLN A 22 -7.52 13.34 -2.57
C GLN A 22 -6.39 14.01 -1.81
N ASP A 23 -6.60 14.11 -0.49
CA ASP A 23 -5.53 14.33 0.48
C ASP A 23 -4.32 13.50 0.04
N GLY A 24 -3.16 14.14 -0.13
CA GLY A 24 -2.05 13.59 -0.90
C GLY A 24 -1.66 12.21 -0.41
N VAL A 25 -2.14 11.15 -1.07
CA VAL A 25 -1.87 9.78 -0.63
C VAL A 25 -0.42 9.47 -0.98
N VAL A 26 0.36 9.17 0.04
CA VAL A 26 1.74 8.74 -0.15
C VAL A 26 1.73 7.41 -0.89
N SER A 27 2.55 7.29 -1.93
CA SER A 27 2.70 6.05 -2.68
C SER A 27 3.09 4.91 -1.74
N LEU A 28 2.42 3.76 -1.87
CA LEU A 28 2.76 2.55 -1.14
C LEU A 28 4.23 2.16 -1.38
N ALA A 29 5.07 2.34 -0.37
CA ALA A 29 6.51 2.10 -0.47
C ALA A 29 6.93 0.99 0.49
N LEU A 30 6.55 -0.26 0.22
CA LEU A 30 6.85 -1.37 1.14
C LEU A 30 8.37 -1.56 1.33
N PRO A 31 8.81 -1.85 2.56
CA PRO A 31 10.23 -1.88 2.90
C PRO A 31 11.01 -2.92 2.08
N VAL A 32 12.11 -2.48 1.46
CA VAL A 32 12.90 -3.31 0.54
C VAL A 32 13.78 -4.32 1.30
N ARG A 33 14.19 -4.02 2.54
CA ARG A 33 15.20 -4.81 3.27
C ARG A 33 14.75 -6.22 3.65
N ASN A 34 13.46 -6.44 3.86
CA ASN A 34 12.90 -7.75 4.22
C ASN A 34 12.07 -8.38 3.07
N SER A 35 12.07 -7.76 1.88
CA SER A 35 11.24 -8.19 0.74
C SER A 35 11.71 -9.50 0.10
N LEU A 36 13.01 -9.78 0.12
CA LEU A 36 13.59 -10.96 -0.52
C LEU A 36 13.41 -12.25 0.29
N THR A 37 13.21 -12.15 1.61
CA THR A 37 13.10 -13.31 2.50
C THR A 37 11.70 -13.43 3.08
N PHE A 38 11.16 -12.35 3.65
CA PHE A 38 9.92 -12.41 4.42
C PHE A 38 8.70 -11.92 3.60
N ASN A 39 8.87 -10.88 2.78
CA ASN A 39 7.76 -10.27 2.01
C ASN A 39 7.81 -10.57 0.51
N GLN A 40 8.32 -11.74 0.13
CA GLN A 40 8.42 -12.12 -1.29
C GLN A 40 7.05 -12.20 -1.99
N TYR A 41 5.96 -12.38 -1.22
CA TYR A 41 4.58 -12.36 -1.72
C TYR A 41 4.17 -10.99 -2.30
N VAL A 42 4.80 -9.90 -1.86
CA VAL A 42 4.56 -8.53 -2.35
C VAL A 42 5.10 -8.39 -3.78
N ASN A 43 6.27 -8.98 -4.05
CA ASN A 43 6.88 -8.95 -5.37
C ASN A 43 6.14 -9.87 -6.34
N ASN A 44 5.79 -11.06 -5.88
CA ASN A 44 4.98 -12.01 -6.64
C ASN A 44 4.15 -12.90 -5.70
N PRO A 45 2.82 -12.96 -5.87
CA PRO A 45 1.95 -13.71 -4.97
C PRO A 45 2.26 -15.23 -4.93
N THR A 46 2.80 -15.80 -6.02
CA THR A 46 3.16 -17.22 -6.08
C THR A 46 4.31 -17.60 -5.15
N PHE A 47 5.14 -16.65 -4.74
CA PHE A 47 6.23 -16.90 -3.78
C PHE A 47 5.73 -17.12 -2.35
N SER A 48 4.44 -16.92 -2.06
CA SER A 48 3.85 -17.42 -0.81
C SER A 48 3.81 -18.96 -0.75
N PHE A 49 3.88 -19.62 -1.91
CA PHE A 49 3.83 -21.08 -2.06
C PHE A 49 5.14 -21.66 -2.58
N VAL A 50 5.65 -21.10 -3.69
CA VAL A 50 6.84 -21.59 -4.39
C VAL A 50 8.07 -21.28 -3.56
N ARG A 51 8.91 -22.32 -3.34
CA ARG A 51 10.16 -22.23 -2.56
C ARG A 51 9.99 -21.81 -1.10
N GLN A 52 8.77 -21.81 -0.57
CA GLN A 52 8.46 -21.45 0.81
C GLN A 52 8.22 -22.70 1.66
N GLN A 53 9.30 -23.28 2.19
CA GLN A 53 9.26 -24.50 3.02
C GLN A 53 8.81 -24.24 4.45
N HIS A 54 9.04 -23.03 4.95
CA HIS A 54 8.71 -22.63 6.32
C HIS A 54 7.69 -21.48 6.35
N LYS A 55 6.98 -21.39 7.46
CA LYS A 55 6.02 -20.32 7.74
C LYS A 55 6.73 -19.24 8.55
N TYR A 56 6.61 -17.99 8.12
CA TYR A 56 7.25 -16.86 8.79
C TYR A 56 6.20 -15.83 9.20
N ILE A 57 6.33 -15.33 10.43
CA ILE A 57 5.72 -14.10 10.90
C ILE A 57 6.85 -13.09 11.01
N SER A 58 6.72 -11.93 10.37
CA SER A 58 7.73 -10.88 10.41
C SER A 58 7.10 -9.58 10.92
N LEU A 59 7.80 -8.94 11.86
CA LEU A 59 7.50 -7.59 12.34
C LEU A 59 8.69 -6.72 11.96
N TYR A 60 8.42 -5.63 11.26
CA TYR A 60 9.42 -4.73 10.75
C TYR A 60 9.09 -3.30 11.12
N ASN A 61 10.10 -2.58 11.61
CA ASN A 61 10.02 -1.15 11.85
C ASN A 61 11.24 -0.47 11.25
N THR A 62 11.02 0.65 10.55
CA THR A 62 12.09 1.56 10.14
C THR A 62 11.75 2.98 10.57
N ARG A 63 12.78 3.68 11.05
CA ARG A 63 12.76 5.09 11.41
C ARG A 63 13.87 5.76 10.63
N GLU A 64 13.50 6.63 9.72
CA GLU A 64 14.47 7.45 9.00
C GLU A 64 14.61 8.80 9.73
N TRP A 65 15.74 9.49 9.59
CA TRP A 65 15.91 10.89 10.01
C TRP A 65 15.49 11.19 11.47
N VAL A 66 15.88 10.33 12.42
CA VAL A 66 15.48 10.36 13.85
C VAL A 66 15.69 11.72 14.55
N GLN A 67 16.50 12.61 13.97
CA GLN A 67 16.78 13.94 14.51
C GLN A 67 15.77 15.03 14.11
N PHE A 68 14.86 14.75 13.17
CA PHE A 68 13.85 15.70 12.70
C PHE A 68 12.46 15.35 13.28
N GLU A 69 11.66 16.39 13.55
CA GLU A 69 10.24 16.22 13.87
C GLU A 69 9.48 15.69 12.64
N ASP A 70 8.49 14.83 12.88
CA ASP A 70 7.69 14.14 11.86
C ASP A 70 8.49 13.32 10.83
N ALA A 71 9.61 12.74 11.27
CA ALA A 71 10.44 11.92 10.42
C ALA A 71 9.71 10.65 9.90
N PRO A 72 10.03 10.17 8.69
CA PRO A 72 9.39 8.99 8.10
C PRO A 72 9.50 7.75 8.99
N LEU A 73 8.35 7.15 9.28
CA LEU A 73 8.20 5.99 10.15
C LEU A 73 7.34 4.95 9.46
N THR A 74 7.87 3.72 9.34
CA THR A 74 7.12 2.61 8.74
C THR A 74 7.06 1.43 9.68
N TYR A 75 5.86 0.86 9.82
CA TYR A 75 5.58 -0.41 10.48
C TYR A 75 5.01 -1.38 9.45
N LEU A 76 5.48 -2.62 9.48
CA LEU A 76 4.95 -3.69 8.66
C LEU A 76 4.89 -4.96 9.50
N ALA A 77 3.72 -5.56 9.58
CA ALA A 77 3.53 -6.89 10.12
C ALA A 77 3.07 -7.81 8.98
N SER A 78 3.75 -8.93 8.78
CA SER A 78 3.42 -9.84 7.70
C SER A 78 3.52 -11.30 8.10
N TYR A 79 2.75 -12.11 7.40
CA TYR A 79 2.72 -13.54 7.46
C TYR A 79 2.85 -14.10 6.05
N SER A 80 3.81 -15.00 5.86
CA SER A 80 4.03 -15.65 4.57
C SER A 80 4.38 -17.12 4.78
N GLY A 81 3.66 -18.00 4.10
CA GLY A 81 3.98 -19.41 4.12
C GLY A 81 2.94 -20.32 3.49
N ARG A 82 3.35 -21.57 3.30
CA ARG A 82 2.48 -22.65 2.84
C ARG A 82 1.51 -23.07 3.95
N PHE A 83 0.22 -22.82 3.74
CA PHE A 83 -0.86 -23.20 4.67
C PHE A 83 -1.25 -24.68 4.51
N ARG A 84 -1.33 -25.17 3.26
CA ARG A 84 -1.55 -26.58 2.89
C ARG A 84 -0.63 -26.99 1.76
N GLU A 85 -0.54 -28.28 1.48
CA GLU A 85 0.31 -28.84 0.40
C GLU A 85 0.17 -28.14 -0.95
N ASN A 86 -1.02 -27.60 -1.26
CA ASN A 86 -1.35 -26.92 -2.52
C ASN A 86 -1.77 -25.44 -2.34
N ILE A 87 -1.64 -24.86 -1.14
CA ILE A 87 -2.11 -23.49 -0.84
C ILE A 87 -1.02 -22.71 -0.09
N GLY A 88 -0.57 -21.61 -0.67
CA GLY A 88 0.25 -20.58 -0.03
C GLY A 88 -0.60 -19.38 0.38
N VAL A 89 -0.25 -18.76 1.50
CA VAL A 89 -0.89 -17.53 1.98
C VAL A 89 0.19 -16.51 2.29
N GLY A 90 0.02 -15.30 1.75
CA GLY A 90 0.81 -14.12 2.08
C GLY A 90 -0.14 -13.00 2.49
N LEU A 91 0.02 -12.50 3.72
CA LEU A 91 -0.77 -11.40 4.26
C LEU A 91 0.18 -10.41 4.91
N GLY A 92 -0.06 -9.12 4.73
CA GLY A 92 0.67 -8.09 5.47
C GLY A 92 -0.19 -6.88 5.70
N VAL A 93 -0.03 -6.30 6.87
CA VAL A 93 -0.60 -5.02 7.26
C VAL A 93 0.53 -4.04 7.49
N PHE A 94 0.38 -2.83 6.99
CA PHE A 94 1.40 -1.80 7.04
C PHE A 94 0.82 -0.47 7.47
N GLN A 95 1.68 0.33 8.07
CA GLN A 95 1.42 1.71 8.38
C GLN A 95 2.68 2.52 8.06
N GLN A 96 2.52 3.56 7.27
CA GLN A 96 3.56 4.45 6.77
C GLN A 96 3.20 5.88 7.11
N ASN A 97 4.01 6.52 7.93
CA ASN A 97 3.88 7.92 8.30
C ASN A 97 5.01 8.68 7.63
N TYR A 98 4.67 9.68 6.83
CA TYR A 98 5.60 10.62 6.21
C TYR A 98 5.18 12.03 6.59
N GLY A 99 5.85 12.64 7.57
CA GLY A 99 5.42 13.93 8.06
C GLY A 99 4.03 13.82 8.71
N VAL A 100 3.14 14.69 8.24
CA VAL A 100 1.71 14.71 8.59
C VAL A 100 0.87 13.66 7.85
N LEU A 101 1.41 13.05 6.79
CA LEU A 101 0.68 12.10 5.95
C LEU A 101 0.81 10.68 6.52
N THR A 102 -0.32 10.04 6.82
CA THR A 102 -0.36 8.66 7.32
C THR A 102 -1.12 7.78 6.34
N THR A 103 -0.46 6.74 5.84
CA THR A 103 -1.03 5.73 4.95
C THR A 103 -1.01 4.38 5.66
N PHE A 104 -2.11 3.65 5.64
CA PHE A 104 -2.21 2.32 6.24
C PHE A 104 -3.01 1.39 5.33
N GLY A 105 -2.77 0.09 5.44
CA GLY A 105 -3.45 -0.93 4.64
C GLY A 105 -3.06 -2.36 5.01
#